data_AF-A0A662ZFG2-F1
#
_entry.id   AF-A0A662ZFG2-F1
#
_cell.length_a   1.000
_cell.length_b   1.000
_cell.length_c   1.000
_cell.angle_alpha   90.00
_cell.angle_beta   90.00
_cell.angle_gamma   90.00
#
_symmetry.space_group_name_H-M   'P 1'
#
loop_
_entity.id
_entity.type
_entity.pdbx_description
1 polymer ?
#
loop_
_entity_poly.entity_id
_entity_poly.type
_entity_poly.pdbx_seq_one_letter_code
_entity_poly.pdbx_strand_id
1 'polypeptide(L)'
;MFYIDFTTPEGKTYRIDVSKNPVLYKCPICGEISIYKFDPTSEDCCIPCTNNRKRIKLEEFRELEKKREEDEFRRKWLRTHSTKLRNHGEMHKVTRIEKPKRLS
;
A
#
# COMPACT_ATOMS: atom_id res chain seq x y z
N MET A 1 -17.87 -14.30 30.00
CA MET A 1 -18.90 -15.23 29.51
C MET A 1 -19.66 -14.50 28.41
N PHE A 2 -19.65 -15.01 27.18
CA PHE A 2 -20.14 -14.29 26.00
C PHE A 2 -21.39 -15.02 25.47
N TYR A 3 -22.46 -14.26 25.24
CA TYR A 3 -23.75 -14.79 24.80
C TYR A 3 -24.16 -14.14 23.48
N ILE A 4 -24.76 -14.94 22.60
CA ILE A 4 -25.45 -14.43 21.43
C ILE A 4 -26.94 -14.69 21.64
N ASP A 5 -27.72 -13.61 21.58
CA ASP A 5 -29.18 -13.67 21.57
C ASP A 5 -29.63 -13.55 20.11
N PHE A 6 -30.46 -14.49 19.65
CA PHE A 6 -31.11 -14.38 18.34
C PHE A 6 -32.59 -14.68 18.46
N THR A 7 -33.40 -13.90 17.74
CA THR A 7 -34.85 -14.04 17.71
C THR A 7 -35.26 -14.67 16.40
N THR A 8 -36.03 -15.76 16.46
CA THR A 8 -36.56 -16.42 15.26
C THR A 8 -37.67 -15.57 14.64
N PRO A 9 -38.01 -15.81 13.36
CA PRO A 9 -39.14 -15.13 12.70
C PRO A 9 -40.49 -15.31 13.43
N GLU A 10 -40.60 -16.35 14.26
CA GLU A 10 -41.76 -16.67 15.09
C GLU A 10 -41.81 -15.87 16.40
N GLY A 11 -40.82 -15.00 16.66
CA GLY A 11 -40.74 -14.15 17.85
C GLY A 11 -40.14 -14.82 19.08
N LYS A 12 -39.60 -16.04 18.97
CA LYS A 12 -38.92 -16.71 20.09
C LYS A 12 -37.46 -16.30 20.13
N THR A 13 -36.99 -15.87 21.30
CA THR A 13 -35.59 -15.48 21.51
C THR A 13 -34.83 -16.61 22.19
N TYR A 14 -33.70 -16.99 21.61
CA TYR A 14 -32.79 -18.02 22.11
C TYR A 14 -31.47 -17.38 22.49
N ARG A 15 -30.92 -17.79 23.65
CA ARG A 15 -29.63 -17.35 24.16
C ARG A 15 -28.63 -18.50 24.07
N ILE A 16 -27.58 -18.34 23.28
CA ILE A 16 -26.49 -19.32 23.16
C ILE A 16 -25.30 -18.87 24.00
N ASP A 17 -24.88 -19.73 24.94
CA ASP A 17 -23.59 -19.59 25.62
C ASP A 17 -22.46 -20.02 24.68
N VAL A 18 -21.82 -19.04 24.05
CA VAL A 18 -20.72 -19.26 23.08
C VAL A 18 -19.49 -19.86 23.77
N SER A 19 -19.38 -19.72 25.09
CA SER A 19 -18.32 -20.34 25.90
C SER A 19 -18.46 -21.86 25.96
N LYS A 20 -19.68 -22.38 25.82
CA LYS A 20 -20.01 -23.82 25.91
C LYS A 20 -20.33 -24.45 24.56
N ASN A 21 -20.70 -23.64 23.57
CA ASN A 21 -21.01 -24.09 22.22
C ASN A 21 -20.10 -23.36 21.22
N PRO A 22 -19.08 -24.02 20.64
CA PRO A 22 -18.28 -23.44 19.59
C PRO A 22 -19.17 -23.04 18.40
N VAL A 23 -19.30 -21.74 18.14
CA VAL A 23 -20.02 -21.25 16.97
C VAL A 23 -19.16 -21.54 15.74
N LEU A 24 -19.70 -22.38 14.85
CA LEU A 24 -19.08 -22.64 13.56
C LEU A 24 -19.32 -21.43 12.67
N TYR A 25 -18.25 -20.71 12.37
CA TYR A 25 -18.27 -19.62 11.41
C TYR A 25 -17.75 -20.13 10.07
N LYS A 26 -18.50 -19.83 9.00
CA LYS A 26 -18.06 -20.07 7.61
C LYS A 26 -17.60 -18.75 7.01
N CYS A 27 -16.34 -18.68 6.60
CA CYS A 27 -15.79 -17.49 5.96
C CYS A 27 -16.51 -17.21 4.62
N PRO A 28 -16.99 -15.98 4.36
CA PRO A 28 -17.63 -15.64 3.08
C PRO A 28 -16.62 -15.56 1.91
N ILE A 29 -15.33 -15.44 2.19
CA ILE A 29 -14.28 -15.30 1.16
C ILE A 29 -13.76 -16.66 0.69
N CYS A 30 -13.31 -17.51 1.61
CA CYS A 30 -12.71 -18.80 1.28
C CYS A 30 -13.62 -20.01 1.57
N GLY A 31 -14.75 -19.81 2.25
CA GLY A 31 -15.66 -20.90 2.62
C GLY A 31 -15.17 -21.78 3.76
N GLU A 32 -14.00 -21.49 4.34
CA GLU A 32 -13.41 -22.28 5.42
C GLU A 32 -14.26 -22.16 6.69
N ILE A 33 -14.54 -23.31 7.30
CA ILE A 33 -15.32 -23.43 8.53
C ILE A 33 -14.35 -23.49 9.68
N SER A 34 -14.46 -22.55 10.60
CA SER A 34 -13.55 -22.44 11.73
C SER A 34 -14.34 -22.31 13.02
N ILE A 35 -13.90 -23.01 14.06
CA ILE A 35 -14.43 -22.89 15.41
C ILE A 35 -13.81 -21.63 16.02
N TYR A 36 -14.52 -20.51 15.96
CA TYR A 36 -14.01 -19.23 16.49
C TYR A 36 -14.75 -18.77 17.73
N LYS A 37 -13.94 -18.33 18.71
CA LYS A 37 -14.34 -17.43 19.80
C LYS A 37 -14.12 -15.99 19.29
N PHE A 38 -15.03 -15.40 18.52
CA PHE A 38 -14.79 -14.02 18.07
C PHE A 38 -16.05 -13.19 17.84
N ASP A 39 -15.88 -11.90 18.10
CA ASP A 39 -16.85 -10.82 17.95
C ASP A 39 -17.00 -10.44 16.46
N PRO A 40 -18.17 -10.68 15.84
CA PRO A 40 -18.40 -10.49 14.41
C PRO A 40 -18.36 -9.01 13.95
N THR A 41 -18.10 -8.06 14.85
CA THR A 41 -18.13 -6.62 14.55
C THR A 41 -16.82 -6.03 14.04
N SER A 42 -15.68 -6.74 14.10
CA SER A 42 -14.36 -6.16 13.80
C SER A 42 -13.65 -6.68 12.53
N GLU A 43 -13.98 -7.87 12.03
CA GLU A 43 -13.39 -8.41 10.80
C GLU A 43 -14.43 -9.10 9.91
N ASP A 44 -14.43 -8.76 8.61
CA ASP A 44 -15.38 -9.27 7.60
C ASP A 44 -15.05 -10.71 7.10
N CYS A 45 -13.94 -11.32 7.54
CA CYS A 45 -13.45 -12.61 7.05
C CYS A 45 -12.58 -13.37 8.06
N CYS A 46 -12.24 -14.64 7.76
CA CYS A 46 -11.38 -15.45 8.62
C CYS A 46 -9.94 -14.94 8.69
N ILE A 47 -9.22 -15.30 9.78
CA ILE A 47 -7.83 -14.88 10.03
C ILE A 47 -6.89 -15.14 8.84
N PRO A 48 -6.90 -16.31 8.18
CA PRO A 48 -6.08 -16.53 6.99
C PRO A 48 -6.32 -15.49 5.88
N CYS A 49 -7.58 -15.18 5.58
CA CYS A 49 -7.96 -14.18 4.59
C CYS A 49 -7.53 -12.77 5.01
N THR A 50 -7.76 -12.40 6.28
CA THR A 50 -7.32 -11.10 6.82
C THR A 50 -5.80 -10.95 6.70
N ASN A 51 -5.04 -11.98 7.06
CA ASN A 51 -3.59 -11.97 6.99
C ASN A 51 -3.08 -11.88 5.55
N ASN A 52 -3.73 -12.57 4.61
CA ASN A 52 -3.38 -12.48 3.19
C ASN A 52 -3.62 -11.06 2.66
N ARG A 53 -4.75 -10.44 3.00
CA ARG A 53 -5.05 -9.05 2.65
C ARG A 53 -4.03 -8.06 3.21
N LYS A 54 -3.56 -8.27 4.45
CA LYS A 54 -2.50 -7.46 5.06
C LYS A 54 -1.16 -7.62 4.33
N ARG A 55 -0.81 -8.84 3.89
CA ARG A 55 0.41 -9.10 3.10
C ARG A 55 0.39 -8.40 1.74
N ILE A 56 -0.72 -8.53 1.00
CA ILE A 56 -0.87 -7.87 -0.31
C ILE A 56 -0.69 -6.36 -0.17
N LYS A 57 -1.35 -5.72 0.79
CA LYS A 57 -1.18 -4.28 1.05
C LYS A 57 0.25 -3.89 1.38
N LEU A 58 0.99 -4.74 2.09
CA LEU A 58 2.39 -4.50 2.42
C LEU A 58 3.29 -4.59 1.18
N GLU A 59 3.03 -5.56 0.29
CA GLU A 59 3.76 -5.69 -0.98
C GLU A 59 3.48 -4.51 -1.91
N GLU A 60 2.22 -4.10 -2.08
CA GLU A 60 1.85 -2.90 -2.83
C GLU A 60 2.55 -1.64 -2.31
N PHE A 61 2.64 -1.50 -0.98
CA PHE A 61 3.35 -0.39 -0.36
C PHE A 61 4.86 -0.40 -0.67
N ARG A 62 5.50 -1.57 -0.63
CA ARG A 62 6.93 -1.74 -0.96
C ARG A 62 7.22 -1.40 -2.43
N GLU A 63 6.36 -1.83 -3.35
CA GLU A 63 6.51 -1.49 -4.77
C GLU A 63 6.37 0.01 -5.02
N LEU A 64 5.43 0.67 -4.35
CA LEU A 64 5.26 2.12 -4.41
C LEU A 64 6.46 2.88 -3.87
N GLU A 65 7.07 2.38 -2.80
CA GLU A 65 8.27 2.97 -2.19
C GLU A 65 9.47 2.84 -3.13
N LYS A 66 9.70 1.65 -3.71
CA LYS A 66 10.76 1.44 -4.71
C LYS A 66 10.60 2.35 -5.92
N LYS A 67 9.38 2.49 -6.44
CA LYS A 67 9.10 3.40 -7.57
C LYS A 67 9.39 4.86 -7.22
N ARG A 68 9.10 5.27 -5.99
CA ARG A 68 9.40 6.62 -5.49
C ARG A 68 10.91 6.88 -5.45
N GLU A 69 11.69 5.92 -4.98
CA GLU A 69 13.16 6.01 -4.97
C GLU A 69 13.73 6.10 -6.40
N GLU A 70 13.23 5.29 -7.33
CA GLU A 70 13.63 5.34 -8.74
C GLU A 70 13.31 6.70 -9.40
N ASP A 71 12.12 7.24 -9.14
CA ASP A 71 11.71 8.56 -9.62
C ASP A 71 12.57 9.67 -9.02
N GLU A 72 12.92 9.58 -7.73
CA GLU A 72 13.82 10.53 -7.08
C GLU A 72 15.23 10.49 -7.68
N PHE A 73 15.77 9.28 -7.89
CA PHE A 73 17.03 9.08 -8.57
C PHE A 73 17.01 9.71 -9.97
N ARG A 74 15.96 9.46 -10.75
CA ARG A 74 15.78 10.02 -12.09
C ARG A 74 15.74 11.55 -12.07
N ARG A 75 15.01 12.15 -11.11
CA ARG A 75 14.98 13.61 -10.93
C ARG A 75 16.34 14.19 -10.56
N LYS A 76 17.10 13.51 -9.70
CA LYS A 76 18.47 13.93 -9.32
C LYS A 76 19.44 13.84 -10.50
N TRP A 77 19.35 12.76 -11.28
CA TRP A 77 20.13 12.57 -12.49
C TRP A 77 19.85 13.66 -13.52
N LEU A 78 18.57 13.93 -13.79
CA LEU A 78 18.14 15.02 -14.69
C LEU A 78 18.66 16.37 -14.22
N ARG A 79 18.52 16.71 -12.93
CA ARG A 79 19.07 17.96 -12.39
C ARG A 79 20.58 18.06 -12.62
N THR A 80 21.31 16.99 -12.35
CA THR A 80 22.77 16.97 -12.51
C THR A 80 23.20 17.13 -13.96
N HIS A 81 22.58 16.40 -14.89
CA HIS A 81 22.96 16.45 -16.31
C HIS A 81 22.44 17.70 -17.04
N SER A 82 21.26 18.21 -16.69
CA SER A 82 20.79 19.51 -17.20
C SER A 82 21.72 20.64 -16.79
N THR A 83 22.26 20.60 -15.55
CA THR A 83 23.25 21.59 -15.09
C THR A 83 24.56 21.47 -15.85
N LYS A 84 25.03 20.26 -16.14
CA LYS A 84 26.23 20.03 -16.97
C LYS A 84 26.07 20.59 -18.39
N LEU A 85 24.91 20.39 -19.02
CA LEU A 85 24.62 20.93 -20.36
C LEU A 85 24.55 22.46 -20.38
N ARG A 86 23.97 23.09 -19.34
CA ARG A 86 23.93 24.55 -19.22
C ARG A 86 25.33 25.15 -19.10
N ASN A 87 26.19 24.56 -18.27
CA ASN A 87 27.56 25.01 -18.07
C ASN A 87 28.43 24.84 -19.35
N HIS A 88 28.22 23.76 -20.11
CA HIS A 88 28.90 23.57 -21.40
C HIS A 88 28.43 24.56 -22.48
N GLY A 89 27.12 24.88 -22.51
CA GLY A 89 26.56 25.87 -23.43
C GLY A 89 27.03 27.30 -23.16
N GLU A 90 27.34 27.63 -21.90
CA GLU A 90 27.93 28.92 -21.52
C GLU A 90 29.42 29.01 -21.88
N MET A 91 30.22 27.96 -21.69
CA MET A 91 31.64 27.95 -22.09
C MET A 91 31.86 28.14 -23.61
N HIS A 92 30.95 27.62 -24.45
CA HIS A 92 31.02 27.82 -25.90
C HIS A 92 30.62 29.23 -26.37
N LYS A 93 29.91 30.01 -25.54
CA LYS A 93 29.63 31.42 -25.83
C LYS A 93 30.81 32.32 -25.47
N VAL A 94 31.54 32.00 -24.40
CA VAL A 94 32.68 32.81 -23.92
C VAL A 94 33.91 32.69 -24.84
N THR A 95 34.06 31.59 -25.57
CA THR A 95 35.20 31.37 -26.49
C THR A 95 35.04 32.01 -27.88
N ARG A 96 33.94 32.71 -28.16
CA ARG A 96 33.64 33.26 -29.50
C ARG A 96 33.78 34.79 -29.60
N ILE A 97 34.73 35.39 -28.90
CA ILE A 97 35.19 36.79 -29.07
C ILE A 97 36.68 36.74 -28.72
N GLU A 98 37.65 36.91 -29.63
CA GLU A 98 38.04 38.15 -30.29
C GLU A 98 38.67 37.86 -31.67
N LYS A 99 38.27 38.60 -32.71
CA LYS A 99 39.09 38.72 -33.93
C LYS A 99 40.06 39.88 -33.72
N PRO A 100 41.37 39.73 -34.03
CA PRO A 100 42.31 40.83 -33.90
C PRO A 100 41.96 41.94 -34.90
N LYS A 101 41.83 43.18 -34.41
CA LYS A 101 41.72 44.38 -35.25
C LYS A 101 43.03 44.53 -36.03
N ARG A 102 42.94 44.51 -37.37
CA ARG A 102 44.05 44.94 -38.23
C ARG A 102 44.25 46.44 -38.01
N LEU A 103 45.46 46.82 -37.59
CA LEU A 103 45.93 48.19 -37.60
C LEU A 103 46.25 48.56 -39.06
N SER A 104 45.56 49.56 -39.59
CA SER A 104 45.85 50.25 -40.85
C SER A 104 46.55 51.56 -40.57
#